data_AF-A0A4Y8YPY2-F1
#
_entry.id   AF-A0A4Y8YPY2-F1
#
_cell.length_a   1.000
_cell.length_b   1.000
_cell.length_c   1.000
_cell.angle_alpha   90.00
_cell.angle_beta   90.00
_cell.angle_gamma   90.00
#
_symmetry.space_group_name_H-M   'P 1'
#
loop_
_entity.id
_entity.type
_entity.pdbx_description
1 polymer ?
#
loop_
_entity_poly.entity_id
_entity_poly.type
_entity_poly.pdbx_seq_one_letter_code
_entity_poly.pdbx_strand_id
1 'polypeptide(L)'
;MAFQYTPNKIPMFPVEIFRDGVKKPVVFEIPFLGYVAPEIHEEVDRVITDRIFEVQKVRDERNKNREPLPEMDKRIQYPRQTDVMQELFKRLNPDLAEETAAWPITPLNELWDQWEKASLPADLEKSEASEPSSDEKA
;
A
#
# COMPACT_ATOMS: atom_id res chain seq x y z
N MET A 1 -10.88 -29.97 7.85
CA MET A 1 -10.84 -29.13 9.08
C MET A 1 -10.07 -27.88 8.73
N ALA A 2 -10.73 -26.73 8.61
CA ALA A 2 -10.05 -25.46 8.42
C ALA A 2 -9.66 -24.94 9.81
N PHE A 3 -8.36 -24.87 10.08
CA PHE A 3 -7.84 -24.25 11.29
C PHE A 3 -8.03 -22.73 11.16
N GLN A 4 -9.00 -22.17 11.89
CA GLN A 4 -9.24 -20.73 11.93
C GLN A 4 -8.57 -20.16 13.18
N TYR A 5 -7.37 -19.63 13.02
CA TYR A 5 -6.70 -18.84 14.04
C TYR A 5 -7.14 -17.39 13.89
N THR A 6 -8.11 -16.96 14.71
CA THR A 6 -8.38 -15.54 14.92
C THR A 6 -7.51 -15.06 16.09
N PRO A 7 -6.39 -14.37 15.85
CA PRO A 7 -5.66 -13.74 16.95
C PRO A 7 -6.63 -12.79 17.67
N ASN A 8 -6.65 -12.84 19.00
CA ASN A 8 -7.55 -12.02 19.83
C ASN A 8 -7.38 -10.49 19.62
N LYS A 9 -6.33 -10.08 18.89
CA LYS A 9 -6.10 -8.71 18.41
C LYS A 9 -5.43 -8.76 17.03
N ILE A 10 -5.96 -7.99 16.08
CA ILE A 10 -5.29 -7.73 14.81
C ILE A 10 -4.04 -6.91 15.14
N PRO A 11 -2.83 -7.32 14.70
CA PRO A 11 -1.63 -6.54 14.94
C PRO A 11 -1.67 -5.26 14.10
N MET A 12 -1.42 -4.13 14.76
CA MET A 12 -1.54 -2.78 14.22
C MET A 12 -0.17 -2.11 14.12
N PHE A 13 0.00 -1.29 13.09
CA PHE A 13 1.09 -0.37 12.87
C PHE A 13 0.69 1.05 13.34
N PRO A 14 1.43 1.65 14.29
CA PRO A 14 1.18 3.02 14.72
C PRO A 14 1.81 4.02 13.74
N VAL A 15 1.04 5.02 13.32
CA VAL A 15 1.49 6.17 12.54
C VAL A 15 1.48 7.40 13.45
N GLU A 16 2.66 7.88 13.79
CA GLU A 16 2.83 9.05 14.65
C GLU A 16 3.00 10.32 13.81
N ILE A 17 2.07 11.26 13.94
CA ILE A 17 2.09 12.54 13.24
C ILE A 17 2.39 13.67 14.21
N PHE A 18 3.50 14.36 14.01
CA PHE A 18 3.88 15.56 14.77
C PHE A 18 3.35 16.80 14.06
N ARG A 19 2.35 17.46 14.65
CA ARG A 19 1.83 18.74 14.16
C ARG A 19 2.67 19.90 14.69
N ASP A 20 2.78 20.96 13.91
CA ASP A 20 3.49 22.17 14.32
C ASP A 20 2.94 22.72 15.64
N GLY A 21 3.84 22.93 16.59
CA GLY A 21 3.52 23.45 17.93
C GLY A 21 2.95 22.43 18.92
N VAL A 22 2.78 21.16 18.55
CA VAL A 22 2.28 20.12 19.45
C VAL A 22 3.45 19.29 20.00
N LYS A 23 3.53 19.18 21.34
CA LYS A 23 4.59 18.41 22.03
C LYS A 23 4.38 16.89 22.00
N LYS A 24 3.19 16.42 21.63
CA LYS A 24 2.82 15.01 21.58
C LYS A 24 2.32 14.67 20.17
N PRO A 25 2.76 13.55 19.58
CA PRO A 25 2.25 13.12 18.29
C PRO A 25 0.78 12.72 18.41
N VAL A 26 0.03 12.92 17.33
CA VAL A 26 -1.26 12.25 17.13
C VAL A 26 -0.94 10.88 16.57
N VAL A 27 -1.44 9.83 17.21
CA VAL A 27 -1.17 8.44 16.81
C VAL A 27 -2.41 7.88 16.13
N PHE A 28 -2.23 7.43 14.89
CA PHE A 28 -3.23 6.69 14.13
C PHE A 28 -2.83 5.22 14.08
N GLU A 29 -3.76 4.30 14.31
CA GLU A 29 -3.49 2.87 14.19
C GLU A 29 -4.09 2.35 12.89
N ILE A 30 -3.27 1.65 12.10
CA ILE A 30 -3.68 0.93 10.89
C ILE A 30 -3.23 -0.53 11.02
N PRO A 31 -3.94 -1.52 10.45
CA PRO A 31 -3.46 -2.91 10.48
C PRO A 31 -2.16 -3.07 9.70
N PHE A 32 -1.33 -4.06 10.05
CA PHE A 32 -0.27 -4.49 9.15
C PHE A 32 -0.84 -4.98 7.81
N LEU A 33 -0.08 -4.83 6.72
CA LEU A 33 -0.56 -5.13 5.36
C LEU A 33 -1.12 -6.56 5.22
N GLY A 34 -0.48 -7.56 5.82
CA GLY A 34 -0.96 -8.94 5.79
C GLY A 34 -2.26 -9.21 6.57
N TYR A 35 -2.75 -8.21 7.31
CA TYR A 35 -3.98 -8.28 8.10
C TYR A 35 -5.06 -7.32 7.61
N VAL A 36 -4.81 -6.58 6.52
CA VAL A 36 -5.85 -5.83 5.81
C VAL A 36 -6.83 -6.83 5.20
N ALA A 37 -8.13 -6.54 5.33
CA ALA A 37 -9.18 -7.42 4.82
C ALA A 37 -9.06 -7.56 3.29
N PRO A 38 -9.19 -8.79 2.73
CA PRO A 38 -9.10 -9.01 1.28
C PRO A 38 -10.05 -8.12 0.47
N GLU A 39 -11.24 -7.83 1.00
CA GLU A 39 -12.24 -6.97 0.36
C GLU A 39 -11.70 -5.54 0.17
N ILE A 40 -10.92 -5.02 1.12
CA ILE A 40 -10.29 -3.70 1.01
C ILE A 40 -9.21 -3.73 -0.07
N HIS A 41 -8.42 -4.81 -0.15
CA HIS A 41 -7.42 -4.96 -1.22
C HIS A 41 -8.07 -5.01 -2.60
N GLU A 42 -9.15 -5.78 -2.77
CA GLU A 42 -9.87 -5.88 -4.04
C GLU A 42 -10.49 -4.54 -4.46
N GLU A 43 -11.04 -3.78 -3.51
CA GLU A 43 -11.58 -2.45 -3.79
C GLU A 43 -10.49 -1.47 -4.22
N VAL A 44 -9.35 -1.44 -3.53
CA VAL A 44 -8.24 -0.57 -3.88
C VAL A 44 -7.66 -0.96 -5.24
N ASP A 45 -7.46 -2.26 -5.47
CA ASP A 45 -6.97 -2.78 -6.76
C ASP A 45 -7.89 -2.37 -7.92
N ARG A 46 -9.21 -2.45 -7.72
CA ARG A 46 -10.18 -1.98 -8.71
C ARG A 46 -10.04 -0.49 -9.01
N VAL A 47 -9.97 0.35 -7.98
CA VAL A 47 -9.83 1.81 -8.16
C VAL A 47 -8.56 2.17 -8.90
N ILE A 48 -7.44 1.52 -8.56
CA ILE A 48 -6.14 1.76 -9.19
C ILE A 48 -6.15 1.25 -10.64
N THR A 49 -6.73 0.08 -10.87
CA THR A 49 -6.88 -0.52 -12.20
C THR A 49 -7.73 0.36 -13.12
N ASP A 50 -8.89 0.81 -12.64
CA ASP A 50 -9.76 1.74 -13.38
C ASP A 50 -9.00 3.03 -13.73
N ARG A 51 -8.21 3.54 -12.78
CA ARG A 51 -7.38 4.72 -13.02
C ARG A 51 -6.32 4.49 -14.09
N ILE A 52 -5.67 3.32 -14.12
CA ILE A 52 -4.71 2.95 -15.17
C ILE A 52 -5.40 2.93 -16.54
N PHE A 53 -6.60 2.34 -16.64
CA PHE A 53 -7.36 2.30 -17.89
C PHE A 53 -7.76 3.70 -18.37
N GLU A 54 -8.19 4.57 -17.48
CA GLU A 54 -8.48 5.98 -17.82
C GLU A 54 -7.25 6.69 -18.38
N VAL A 55 -6.11 6.58 -17.69
CA VAL A 55 -4.85 7.19 -18.11
C VAL A 55 -4.43 6.66 -19.48
N GLN A 56 -4.48 5.35 -19.68
CA GLN A 56 -4.15 4.71 -20.95
C GLN A 56 -5.03 5.25 -22.08
N LYS A 57 -6.34 5.32 -21.85
CA LYS A 57 -7.30 5.86 -22.82
C LYS A 57 -6.97 7.29 -23.23
N VAL A 58 -6.69 8.17 -22.27
CA VAL A 58 -6.35 9.57 -22.56
C VAL A 58 -5.03 9.67 -23.33
N ARG A 59 -4.02 8.85 -22.98
CA ARG A 59 -2.73 8.82 -23.70
C ARG A 59 -2.91 8.33 -25.13
N ASP A 60 -3.72 7.30 -25.34
CA ASP A 60 -4.00 6.75 -26.67
C ASP A 60 -4.77 7.74 -27.55
N GLU A 61 -5.75 8.47 -27.00
CA GLU A 61 -6.46 9.54 -27.69
C GLU A 61 -5.51 10.66 -28.13
N ARG A 62 -4.61 11.10 -27.24
CA ARG A 62 -3.60 12.11 -27.57
C ARG A 62 -2.60 11.63 -28.61
N ASN A 63 -2.12 10.40 -28.49
CA ASN A 63 -1.22 9.80 -29.47
C ASN A 63 -1.88 9.73 -30.86
N LYS A 64 -3.16 9.35 -30.92
CA LYS A 64 -3.95 9.35 -32.17
C LYS A 64 -4.07 10.75 -32.78
N ASN A 65 -4.22 11.78 -31.94
CA ASN A 65 -4.28 13.18 -32.36
C ASN A 65 -2.90 13.83 -32.57
N ARG A 66 -1.80 13.09 -32.33
CA ARG A 66 -0.40 13.58 -32.35
C ARG A 66 -0.16 14.75 -31.39
N GLU A 67 -0.88 14.77 -30.28
CA GLU A 67 -0.72 15.75 -29.21
C GLU A 67 0.44 15.37 -28.28
N PRO A 68 1.15 16.35 -27.69
CA PRO A 68 2.20 16.06 -26.73
C PRO A 68 1.65 15.45 -25.42
N LEU A 69 2.52 14.69 -24.75
CA LEU A 69 2.27 14.10 -23.43
C LEU A 69 3.11 14.83 -22.37
N PRO A 70 2.69 16.04 -21.92
CA PRO A 70 3.44 16.81 -20.94
C PRO A 70 3.47 16.10 -19.59
N GLU A 71 4.67 15.89 -19.05
CA GLU A 71 4.86 15.16 -17.79
C GLU A 71 4.11 15.76 -16.60
N MET A 72 3.77 17.05 -16.63
CA MET A 72 3.05 17.74 -15.56
C MET A 72 1.53 17.47 -15.55
N ASP A 73 0.98 16.84 -16.59
CA ASP A 73 -0.46 16.59 -16.68
C ASP A 73 -0.85 15.33 -15.89
N LYS A 74 -1.49 15.55 -14.74
CA LYS A 74 -1.98 14.48 -13.85
C LYS A 74 -2.96 13.52 -14.51
N ARG A 75 -3.63 13.89 -15.62
CA ARG A 75 -4.58 13.02 -16.32
C ARG A 75 -3.91 11.88 -17.07
N ILE A 76 -2.64 12.05 -17.42
CA ILE A 76 -1.86 11.06 -18.18
C ILE A 76 -0.75 10.40 -17.35
N GLN A 77 -0.63 10.79 -16.08
CA GLN A 77 0.27 10.15 -15.13
C GLN A 77 -0.38 8.88 -14.61
N TYR A 78 0.33 7.76 -14.71
CA TYR A 78 -0.09 6.52 -14.07
C TYR A 78 -0.04 6.67 -12.54
N PRO A 79 -0.92 5.97 -11.81
CA PRO A 79 -0.87 5.93 -10.37
C PRO A 79 0.47 5.37 -9.88
N ARG A 80 0.93 5.90 -8.76
CA ARG A 80 2.14 5.54 -8.04
C ARG A 80 1.78 4.70 -6.82
N GLN A 81 2.80 4.12 -6.20
CA GLN A 81 2.66 3.37 -4.95
C GLN A 81 2.00 4.20 -3.83
N THR A 82 2.29 5.50 -3.76
CA THR A 82 1.65 6.41 -2.81
C THR A 82 0.14 6.57 -3.04
N ASP A 83 -0.33 6.42 -4.28
CA ASP A 83 -1.77 6.48 -4.58
C ASP A 83 -2.48 5.23 -4.04
N VAL A 84 -1.83 4.06 -4.13
CA VAL A 84 -2.30 2.81 -3.50
C VAL A 84 -2.38 2.98 -1.97
N MET A 85 -1.32 3.52 -1.37
CA MET A 85 -1.30 3.78 0.08
C MET A 85 -2.43 4.72 0.51
N GLN A 86 -2.67 5.81 -0.23
CA GLN A 86 -3.75 6.75 0.07
C GLN A 86 -5.14 6.10 -0.06
N GLU A 87 -5.35 5.27 -1.07
CA GLU A 87 -6.61 4.52 -1.21
C GLU A 87 -6.82 3.48 -0.11
N LEU A 88 -5.75 2.87 0.39
CA LEU A 88 -5.78 2.03 1.59
C LEU A 88 -6.15 2.84 2.83
N PHE A 89 -5.51 3.99 3.06
CA PHE A 89 -5.81 4.83 4.21
C PHE A 89 -7.26 5.31 4.21
N LYS A 90 -7.82 5.73 3.07
CA LYS A 90 -9.24 6.14 2.99
C LYS A 90 -10.22 5.09 3.52
N ARG A 91 -9.88 3.80 3.42
CA ARG A 91 -10.73 2.69 3.87
C ARG A 91 -10.39 2.22 5.28
N LEU A 92 -9.11 2.26 5.65
CA LEU A 92 -8.64 1.79 6.95
C LEU A 92 -8.81 2.86 8.04
N ASN A 93 -8.48 4.11 7.72
CA ASN A 93 -8.50 5.24 8.65
C ASN A 93 -8.64 6.56 7.85
N PRO A 94 -9.88 7.05 7.61
CA PRO A 94 -10.12 8.26 6.81
C PRO A 94 -9.41 9.52 7.35
N ASP A 95 -9.32 9.66 8.68
CA ASP A 95 -8.65 10.80 9.31
C ASP A 95 -7.16 10.81 8.97
N LEU A 96 -6.49 9.64 8.97
CA LEU A 96 -5.11 9.52 8.53
C LEU A 96 -4.95 9.86 7.04
N ALA A 97 -5.91 9.48 6.21
CA ALA A 97 -5.90 9.83 4.79
C ALA A 97 -5.98 11.35 4.60
N GLU A 98 -6.83 12.05 5.36
CA GLU A 98 -6.93 13.51 5.31
C GLU A 98 -5.63 14.19 5.76
N GLU A 99 -5.03 13.72 6.86
CA GLU A 99 -3.77 14.28 7.38
C GLU A 99 -2.62 14.13 6.37
N THR A 100 -2.56 12.99 5.68
CA THR A 100 -1.46 12.66 4.76
C THR A 100 -1.71 13.08 3.31
N ALA A 101 -2.93 13.50 2.96
CA ALA A 101 -3.30 13.87 1.58
C ALA A 101 -2.45 15.01 0.98
N ALA A 102 -2.00 15.94 1.82
CA ALA A 102 -1.20 17.10 1.41
C ALA A 102 0.31 16.88 1.60
N TRP A 103 0.74 15.71 2.09
CA TRP A 103 2.14 15.46 2.36
C TRP A 103 2.95 15.41 1.05
N PRO A 104 4.23 15.84 1.09
CA PRO A 104 5.13 15.64 -0.03
C PRO A 104 5.32 14.14 -0.30
N ILE A 105 5.72 13.80 -1.54
CA ILE A 105 5.89 12.39 -1.96
C ILE A 105 6.96 11.67 -1.13
N THR A 106 8.05 12.35 -0.75
CA THR A 106 9.15 11.76 0.02
C THR A 106 8.69 11.15 1.35
N PRO A 107 8.05 11.89 2.28
CA PRO A 107 7.55 11.32 3.52
C PRO A 107 6.43 10.28 3.32
N LEU A 108 5.64 10.38 2.24
CA LEU A 108 4.68 9.33 1.91
C LEU A 108 5.37 8.01 1.53
N ASN A 109 6.44 8.07 0.74
CA ASN A 109 7.24 6.88 0.42
C ASN A 109 7.93 6.31 1.66
N GLU A 110 8.49 7.15 2.53
CA GLU A 110 9.11 6.70 3.78
C GLU A 110 8.11 6.01 4.69
N LEU A 111 6.88 6.55 4.81
CA LEU A 111 5.81 5.92 5.57
C LEU A 111 5.42 4.56 4.97
N TRP A 112 5.27 4.49 3.65
CA TRP A 112 5.00 3.23 2.96
C TRP A 112 6.09 2.19 3.26
N ASP A 113 7.36 2.55 3.07
CA ASP A 113 8.49 1.64 3.28
C ASP A 113 8.54 1.12 4.72
N GLN A 114 8.24 1.97 5.70
CA GLN A 114 8.18 1.56 7.11
C GLN A 114 7.02 0.62 7.37
N TRP A 115 5.83 0.92 6.83
CA TRP A 115 4.66 0.08 6.99
C TRP A 115 4.85 -1.28 6.32
N GLU A 116 5.43 -1.31 5.11
CA GLU A 116 5.75 -2.54 4.38
C GLU A 116 6.76 -3.39 5.14
N LYS A 117 7.90 -2.81 5.54
CA LYS A 117 8.93 -3.53 6.31
C LYS A 117 8.41 -4.07 7.63
N ALA A 118 7.60 -3.30 8.35
CA ALA A 118 7.00 -3.73 9.61
C ALA A 118 5.92 -4.80 9.42
N SER A 119 5.32 -4.87 8.24
CA SER A 119 4.29 -5.87 7.88
C SER A 119 4.87 -7.20 7.40
N LEU A 120 6.18 -7.27 7.12
CA LEU A 120 6.83 -8.52 6.74
C LEU A 120 6.78 -9.51 7.92
N PRO A 121 6.46 -10.79 7.68
CA PRO A 121 6.49 -11.80 8.73
C PRO A 121 7.90 -11.91 9.32
N ALA A 122 7.98 -12.00 10.65
CA ALA A 122 9.24 -12.00 11.42
C ALA A 122 10.17 -13.22 11.17
N ASP A 123 9.76 -14.19 10.35
CA ASP A 123 10.46 -15.47 10.11
C ASP A 123 10.84 -15.61 8.62
N LEU A 124 11.77 -14.77 8.13
CA LEU A 124 12.57 -15.14 6.93
C LEU A 124 13.75 -16.07 7.31
N GLU A 125 14.11 -16.15 8.59
CA GLU A 125 15.19 -17.04 9.09
C GLU A 125 14.72 -18.49 9.36
N LYS A 126 13.46 -18.85 9.11
CA LYS A 126 12.97 -20.24 9.20
C LYS A 126 12.55 -20.86 7.87
N SER A 127 12.87 -20.23 6.75
CA SER A 127 12.70 -20.84 5.41
C SER A 127 13.85 -21.77 5.01
N GLU A 128 14.64 -22.29 5.96
CA GLU A 128 15.56 -23.43 5.75
C GLU A 128 14.84 -24.78 5.74
N ALA A 129 13.50 -24.83 5.66
CA ALA A 129 12.76 -26.08 5.44
C ALA A 129 12.68 -26.48 3.94
N SER A 130 13.78 -26.31 3.22
CA SER A 130 14.03 -26.99 1.95
C SER A 130 15.41 -27.63 2.02
N GLU A 131 15.56 -28.56 2.96
CA GLU A 131 16.58 -29.59 2.85
C GLU A 131 16.33 -30.34 1.53
N PRO A 132 17.31 -30.42 0.60
CA PRO A 132 17.23 -31.40 -0.46
C PRO A 132 17.42 -32.78 0.16
N SER A 133 16.33 -33.40 0.61
CA SER A 133 16.28 -34.84 0.86
C SER A 133 16.34 -35.55 -0.49
N SER A 134 17.55 -35.67 -1.05
CA SER A 134 17.88 -36.65 -2.08
C SER A 134 18.84 -37.67 -1.47
N ASP A 135 18.30 -38.48 -0.56
CA ASP A 135 18.88 -39.76 -0.17
C ASP A 135 18.29 -40.83 -1.11
N GLU A 136 19.02 -41.05 -2.20
CA GLU A 136 19.45 -42.36 -2.68
C GLU A 136 18.49 -43.56 -2.48
N LYS A 137 17.74 -43.95 -3.53
CA LYS A 137 17.47 -45.35 -3.92
C LYS A 137 16.97 -45.48 -5.36
N ALA A 138 17.85 -45.92 -6.26
CA ALA A 138 17.61 -46.94 -7.30
C ALA A 138 18.91 -47.23 -8.07
#